data_AF-A0A3T0KSY3-F1
#
_entry.id   AF-A0A3T0KSY3-F1
#
_cell.length_a   1.000
_cell.length_b   1.000
_cell.length_c   1.000
_cell.angle_alpha   90.00
_cell.angle_beta   90.00
_cell.angle_gamma   90.00
#
_symmetry.space_group_name_H-M   'P 1'
#
loop_
_entity.id
_entity.type
_entity.pdbx_description
1 polymer ?
#
loop_
_entity_poly.entity_id
_entity_poly.type
_entity_poly.pdbx_seq_one_letter_code
_entity_poly.pdbx_strand_id
1 'polypeptide(L)'
;MRDIRLPSILEIICTLGLFLVIVFSFTAFFDLPIQLALFISWFIVILLGLRLGFRYEELQKAITTGISNGLEAILILIAVGALGPGLQGE
;
A
#
# COMPACT_ATOMS: atom_id res chain seq x y z
N MET A 1 14.32 -15.17 -22.61
CA MET A 1 14.44 -13.94 -21.80
C MET A 1 13.01 -13.42 -21.64
N ARG A 2 12.45 -13.36 -20.43
CA ARG A 2 11.08 -12.85 -20.23
C ARG A 2 11.19 -11.33 -20.23
N ASP A 3 10.71 -10.68 -21.29
CA ASP A 3 10.64 -9.23 -21.42
C ASP A 3 9.81 -8.66 -20.27
N ILE A 4 10.47 -8.03 -19.30
CA ILE A 4 9.82 -7.27 -18.24
C ILE A 4 9.28 -6.02 -18.92
N ARG A 5 7.95 -5.95 -19.11
CA ARG A 5 7.34 -4.76 -19.71
C ARG A 5 7.21 -3.68 -18.65
N LEU A 6 7.60 -2.46 -19.00
CA LEU A 6 7.33 -1.32 -18.14
C LEU A 6 5.81 -1.12 -18.06
N PRO A 7 5.23 -0.98 -16.84
CA PRO A 7 3.82 -0.66 -16.68
C PRO A 7 3.52 0.62 -17.44
N SER A 8 2.48 0.62 -18.26
CA SER A 8 1.95 1.85 -18.83
C SER A 8 1.38 2.73 -17.73
N ILE A 9 1.44 4.06 -17.89
CA ILE A 9 0.84 5.03 -16.96
C ILE A 9 -0.65 4.71 -16.70
N LEU A 10 -1.36 4.19 -17.71
CA LEU A 10 -2.75 3.76 -17.57
C LEU A 10 -2.90 2.56 -16.61
N GLU A 11 -1.97 1.61 -16.63
CA GLU A 11 -1.99 0.46 -15.71
C GLU A 11 -1.71 0.91 -14.28
N ILE A 12 -0.79 1.86 -14.09
CA ILE A 12 -0.49 2.45 -12.78
C ILE A 12 -1.73 3.16 -12.22
N ILE A 13 -2.37 4.03 -13.01
CA ILE A 13 -3.58 4.75 -12.62
C ILE A 13 -4.72 3.76 -12.32
N CYS A 14 -4.87 2.72 -13.14
CA CYS A 14 -5.88 1.68 -12.94
C CYS A 14 -5.65 0.89 -11.64
N THR A 15 -4.41 0.47 -11.37
CA THR A 15 -4.04 -0.20 -10.11
C THR A 15 -4.31 0.67 -8.90
N LEU A 16 -3.92 1.96 -8.97
CA LEU A 16 -4.07 2.89 -7.86
C LEU A 16 -5.54 3.22 -7.59
N GLY A 17 -6.34 3.36 -8.65
CA GLY A 17 -7.79 3.51 -8.57
C GLY A 17 -8.47 2.26 -7.99
N LEU A 18 -8.10 1.07 -8.44
CA LEU A 18 -8.65 -0.19 -7.95
C LEU A 18 -8.32 -0.40 -6.47
N PHE A 19 -7.09 -0.10 -6.06
CA PHE A 19 -6.68 -0.08 -4.66
C PHE A 19 -7.57 0.83 -3.82
N LEU A 20 -7.80 2.07 -4.28
CA LEU A 20 -8.60 3.05 -3.57
C LEU A 20 -10.06 2.60 -3.44
N VAL A 21 -10.65 2.05 -4.51
CA VAL A 21 -12.02 1.52 -4.52
C VAL A 21 -12.18 0.39 -3.51
N ILE A 22 -11.19 -0.50 -3.39
CA ILE A 22 -11.23 -1.61 -2.44
C ILE A 22 -11.12 -1.12 -1.01
N VAL A 23 -10.14 -0.27 -0.72
CA VAL A 23 -9.96 0.31 0.62
C VAL A 23 -11.22 1.07 1.02
N PHE A 24 -11.77 1.89 0.12
CA PHE A 24 -12.99 2.63 0.36
C PHE A 24 -14.20 1.72 0.55
N SER A 25 -14.36 0.67 -0.26
CA SER A 25 -15.48 -0.28 -0.12
C SER A 25 -15.43 -1.03 1.22
N PHE A 26 -14.25 -1.48 1.64
CA PHE A 26 -14.10 -2.18 2.91
C PHE A 26 -14.31 -1.27 4.13
N THR A 27 -13.85 -0.02 4.03
CA THR A 27 -13.96 0.95 5.14
C THR A 27 -15.36 1.55 5.24
N ALA A 28 -15.97 1.94 4.11
CA ALA A 28 -17.24 2.67 4.10
C ALA A 28 -18.47 1.76 4.06
N PHE A 29 -18.38 0.59 3.40
CA PHE A 29 -19.53 -0.29 3.16
C PHE A 29 -19.59 -1.46 4.14
N PHE A 30 -18.42 -1.95 4.57
CA PHE A 30 -18.30 -3.14 5.39
C PHE A 30 -17.92 -2.87 6.85
N ASP A 31 -17.45 -1.67 7.18
CA ASP A 31 -16.93 -1.31 8.52
C ASP A 31 -15.81 -2.27 9.00
N LEU A 32 -15.14 -2.94 8.04
CA LEU A 32 -14.10 -3.90 8.33
C LEU A 32 -12.76 -3.18 8.59
N PRO A 33 -11.88 -3.74 9.43
CA PRO A 33 -10.57 -3.14 9.68
C PRO A 33 -9.79 -2.99 8.37
N ILE A 34 -9.17 -1.82 8.20
CA ILE A 34 -8.43 -1.45 6.99
C ILE A 34 -7.32 -2.43 6.62
N GLN A 35 -6.80 -3.15 7.61
CA GLN A 35 -5.77 -4.17 7.44
C GLN A 35 -6.26 -5.34 6.55
N LEU A 36 -7.54 -5.71 6.62
CA LEU A 36 -8.11 -6.73 5.73
C LEU A 36 -8.25 -6.21 4.29
N ALA A 37 -8.60 -4.93 4.14
CA ALA A 37 -8.66 -4.29 2.83
C ALA A 37 -7.28 -4.25 2.15
N LEU A 38 -6.24 -3.89 2.90
CA LEU A 38 -4.85 -3.90 2.44
C LEU A 38 -4.36 -5.32 2.13
N PHE A 39 -4.75 -6.30 2.94
CA PHE A 39 -4.45 -7.70 2.72
C PHE A 39 -5.13 -8.28 1.47
N ILE A 40 -6.28 -7.78 1.04
CA ILE A 40 -6.89 -8.21 -0.22
C ILE A 40 -6.31 -7.43 -1.40
N SER A 41 -6.03 -6.14 -1.18
CA SER A 41 -5.48 -5.27 -2.22
C SER A 41 -4.11 -5.74 -2.71
N TRP A 42 -3.25 -6.25 -1.82
CA TRP A 42 -1.93 -6.74 -2.23
C TRP A 42 -2.01 -7.98 -3.14
N PHE A 43 -3.10 -8.77 -3.09
CA PHE A 43 -3.28 -9.98 -3.90
C PHE A 43 -3.56 -9.57 -5.33
N ILE A 44 -4.32 -8.50 -5.51
CA ILE A 44 -4.59 -7.89 -6.81
C ILE A 44 -3.32 -7.25 -7.38
N VAL A 45 -2.54 -6.57 -6.55
CA VAL A 45 -1.25 -5.98 -6.97
C VAL A 45 -0.25 -7.07 -7.37
N ILE A 46 -0.18 -8.19 -6.63
CA ILE A 46 0.66 -9.35 -6.98
C ILE A 46 0.16 -9.98 -8.29
N LEU A 47 -1.15 -10.18 -8.45
CA LEU A 47 -1.73 -10.73 -9.67
C LEU A 47 -1.42 -9.85 -10.90
N LEU A 48 -1.51 -8.54 -10.74
CA LEU A 48 -1.19 -7.57 -11.77
C LEU A 48 0.31 -7.54 -12.08
N GLY A 49 1.16 -7.56 -11.05
CA GLY A 49 2.60 -7.66 -11.21
C GLY A 49 3.05 -8.94 -11.93
N LEU A 50 2.44 -10.08 -11.61
CA LEU A 50 2.68 -11.34 -12.31
C LEU A 50 2.25 -11.25 -13.78
N ARG A 51 1.13 -10.58 -14.08
CA ARG A 51 0.66 -10.30 -15.45
C ARG A 51 1.63 -9.42 -16.25
N LEU A 52 2.32 -8.50 -15.59
CA LEU A 52 3.35 -7.66 -16.21
C LEU A 52 4.68 -8.39 -16.44
N GLY A 53 4.81 -9.62 -15.94
CA GLY A 53 6.02 -10.44 -16.07
C GLY A 53 7.02 -10.28 -14.92
N PHE A 54 6.66 -9.57 -13.85
CA PHE A 54 7.48 -9.52 -12.64
C PHE A 54 7.46 -10.87 -11.91
N ARG A 55 8.57 -11.20 -11.26
CA ARG A 55 8.64 -12.38 -10.39
C ARG A 55 7.92 -12.09 -9.07
N TYR A 56 7.30 -13.13 -8.51
CA TYR A 56 6.69 -13.05 -7.19
C TYR A 56 7.66 -12.53 -6.12
N GLU A 57 8.93 -12.96 -6.14
CA GLU A 57 9.96 -12.50 -5.20
C GLU A 57 10.21 -10.99 -5.26
N GLU A 58 10.21 -10.42 -6.46
CA GLU A 58 10.40 -8.97 -6.67
C GLU A 58 9.18 -8.20 -6.13
N LEU A 59 7.97 -8.69 -6.41
CA LEU A 59 6.73 -8.09 -5.95
C LEU A 59 6.60 -8.15 -4.43
N GLN A 60 6.88 -9.32 -3.85
CA GLN A 60 6.87 -9.51 -2.40
C GLN A 60 7.87 -8.56 -1.73
N LYS A 61 9.10 -8.49 -2.25
CA LYS A 61 10.13 -7.60 -1.74
C LYS A 61 9.71 -6.14 -1.83
N ALA A 62 9.19 -5.69 -2.98
CA ALA A 62 8.72 -4.33 -3.18
C ALA A 62 7.59 -3.95 -2.20
N ILE A 63 6.62 -4.85 -1.99
CA ILE A 63 5.51 -4.64 -1.06
C ILE A 63 6.01 -4.58 0.39
N THR A 64 6.86 -5.52 0.81
CA THR A 64 7.44 -5.52 2.17
C THR A 64 8.26 -4.26 2.44
N THR A 65 9.09 -3.83 1.47
CA THR A 65 9.83 -2.57 1.56
C THR A 65 8.88 -1.37 1.63
N GLY A 66 7.81 -1.35 0.84
CA GLY A 66 6.80 -0.29 0.89
C GLY A 66 6.15 -0.16 2.28
N ILE A 67 5.77 -1.29 2.89
CA ILE A 67 5.20 -1.31 4.24
C ILE A 67 6.23 -0.84 5.28
N SER A 68 7.48 -1.32 5.19
CA SER A 68 8.55 -0.91 6.10
C SER A 68 8.80 0.59 6.07
N ASN A 69 8.87 1.17 4.86
CA ASN A 69 9.07 2.62 4.68
C ASN A 69 7.86 3.42 5.19
N GLY A 70 6.64 2.91 4.96
CA GLY A 70 5.42 3.51 5.51
C GLY A 70 5.39 3.50 7.03
N LEU A 71 5.80 2.39 7.65
CA LEU A 71 5.90 2.25 9.11
C LEU A 71 6.94 3.21 9.69
N GLU A 72 8.12 3.34 9.06
CA GLU A 72 9.15 4.30 9.46
C GLU A 72 8.58 5.74 9.47
N ALA A 73 7.90 6.16 8.40
CA ALA A 73 7.27 7.46 8.32
C ALA A 73 6.19 7.68 9.40
N ILE A 74 5.34 6.67 9.66
CA ILE A 74 4.33 6.72 10.71
C ILE A 74 4.99 6.84 12.10
N LEU A 75 6.06 6.10 12.37
CA LEU A 75 6.78 6.19 13.64
C LEU A 75 7.40 7.57 13.86
N ILE A 76 7.95 8.20 12.81
CA ILE A 76 8.44 9.59 12.88
C ILE A 76 7.29 10.56 13.15
N LEU A 77 6.16 10.43 12.44
CA LEU A 77 4.99 11.28 12.64
C LEU A 77 4.41 11.14 14.06
N ILE A 78 4.34 9.92 14.59
CA ILE A 78 3.91 9.67 15.97
C ILE A 78 4.92 10.27 16.95
N ALA A 79 6.23 10.09 16.74
CA ALA A 79 7.24 10.66 17.62
C ALA A 79 7.17 12.19 17.65
N VAL A 80 7.11 12.84 16.49
CA VAL A 80 6.98 14.31 16.37
C VAL A 80 5.63 14.78 16.92
N GLY A 81 4.53 14.10 16.60
CA GLY A 81 3.20 14.43 17.07
C GLY A 81 3.02 14.23 18.58
N ALA A 82 3.66 13.21 19.16
CA ALA A 82 3.67 12.92 20.60
C ALA A 82 4.68 13.77 21.38
N LEU A 83 5.71 14.30 20.73
CA LEU A 83 6.57 15.37 21.27
C LEU A 83 5.85 16.74 21.24
N GLY A 84 4.78 16.87 20.45
CA GLY A 84 3.96 18.07 20.26
C GLY A 84 2.96 18.50 21.36
N PRO A 85 2.54 17.69 22.36
CA PRO A 85 1.60 18.15 23.40
C PRO A 85 2.25 18.53 24.74
N GLY A 86 3.58 18.45 24.88
CA GLY A 86 4.27 18.74 26.16
C GLY A 86 4.41 20.22 26.53
N LEU A 87 3.82 21.16 25.78
CA LEU A 87 3.88 22.62 26.02
C LEU A 87 2.53 23.34 25.83
N GLN A 88 1.40 22.64 26.02
CA GLN A 88 0.08 23.27 26.16
C GLN A 88 -0.65 22.70 27.39
N GLY A 89 -0.34 23.26 28.57
CA GLY A 89 -1.07 23.13 29.86
C GLY A 89 -1.05 21.70 30.44
N GLU A 90 -0.44 21.42 31.59
CA GLU A 90 -0.25 22.19 32.83
C GLU A 90 1.15 21.96 33.41
#